data_AF-A0A963U5Z6-F1
#
_entry.id   AF-A0A963U5Z6-F1
#
_cell.length_a   1.000
_cell.length_b   1.000
_cell.length_c   1.000
_cell.angle_alpha   90.00
_cell.angle_beta   90.00
_cell.angle_gamma   90.00
#
_symmetry.space_group_name_H-M   'P 1'
#
loop_
_entity.id
_entity.type
_entity.pdbx_description
1 polymer ?
#
loop_
_entity_poly.entity_id
_entity_poly.type
_entity_poly.pdbx_seq_one_letter_code
_entity_poly.pdbx_strand_id
1 'polypeptide(L)' 'MPHDWIKDVLTDLRDFARLNDMPDLALHLDGALTVAGHEIARTRGASGAGGTARAFAGQGVDEP' A
#
# COMPACT_ATOMS: atom_id res chain seq x y z
N MET A 1 -8.01 9.02 -0.78
CA MET A 1 -7.19 10.22 -1.08
C MET A 1 -6.17 10.67 -0.01
N PRO A 2 -5.92 10.00 1.16
CA PRO A 2 -4.90 10.52 2.08
C PRO A 2 -3.45 10.16 1.72
N HIS A 3 -3.21 9.13 0.91
CA HIS A 3 -1.86 8.60 0.67
C HIS A 3 -1.41 8.63 -0.80
N ASP A 4 -2.23 9.10 -1.75
CA ASP A 4 -1.84 9.05 -3.17
C ASP A 4 -0.90 10.21 -3.54
N TRP A 5 -1.00 11.35 -2.85
CA TRP A 5 -0.16 12.54 -3.06
C TRP A 5 1.33 12.27 -2.91
N ILE A 6 1.72 11.28 -2.09
CA ILE A 6 3.14 10.95 -1.86
C ILE A 6 3.79 10.38 -3.12
N LYS A 7 3.03 9.70 -3.99
CA LYS A 7 3.58 9.17 -5.25
C LYS A 7 3.97 10.30 -6.19
N ASP A 8 3.16 11.35 -6.25
CA ASP A 8 3.42 12.53 -7.07
C ASP A 8 4.68 13.23 -6.56
N VAL A 9 4.79 13.48 -5.25
CA VAL A 9 5.97 14.10 -4.63
C VAL A 9 7.25 13.28 -4.84
N LEU A 10 7.20 11.95 -4.66
CA LEU A 10 8.36 11.08 -4.89
C LEU A 10 8.76 11.04 -6.36
N THR A 11 7.80 11.17 -7.28
CA THR A 11 8.06 11.26 -8.72
C THR A 11 8.74 12.58 -9.06
N ASP A 12 8.23 13.71 -8.55
CA ASP A 12 8.83 15.02 -8.75
C ASP A 12 10.26 15.10 -8.23
N LEU A 13 10.50 14.54 -7.03
CA LEU A 13 11.84 14.48 -6.44
C LEU A 13 12.80 13.59 -7.26
N ARG A 14 12.30 12.49 -7.82
CA ARG A 14 13.11 11.60 -8.65
C ARG A 14 13.51 12.30 -9.94
N ASP A 15 12.57 12.99 -10.56
CA ASP A 15 12.83 13.72 -11.81
C ASP A 15 13.77 14.90 -11.56
N PHE A 16 13.61 15.62 -10.44
CA PHE A 16 14.60 16.61 -9.97
C PHE A 16 15.98 15.98 -9.78
N ALA A 17 16.09 14.83 -9.11
CA ALA A 17 17.37 14.16 -8.89
C ALA A 17 18.05 13.75 -10.21
N ARG A 18 17.27 13.27 -11.20
CA ARG A 18 17.77 12.93 -12.54
C ARG A 18 18.25 14.16 -13.31
N LEU A 19 17.52 15.27 -13.24
CA LEU A 19 17.89 16.52 -13.91
C LEU A 19 19.13 17.20 -13.32
N ASN A 20 19.50 16.86 -12.09
CA ASN A 20 20.64 17.47 -11.38
C ASN A 20 21.82 16.50 -11.21
N ASP A 21 21.89 15.44 -12.02
CA ASP A 21 22.98 14.45 -11.97
C ASP A 21 23.18 13.83 -10.58
N MET A 22 22.08 13.53 -9.88
CA MET A 22 22.07 12.87 -8.56
C MET A 22 21.59 11.41 -8.68
N PRO A 23 22.37 10.50 -9.30
CA PRO A 23 21.91 9.15 -9.66
C PRO A 23 21.58 8.28 -8.44
N ASP A 24 22.37 8.38 -7.37
CA ASP A 24 22.12 7.61 -6.14
C ASP A 24 20.80 8.02 -5.46
N LEU A 25 20.47 9.31 -5.50
CA LEU A 25 19.19 9.80 -4.96
C LEU A 25 18.02 9.32 -5.82
N ALA A 26 18.14 9.38 -7.14
CA ALA A 26 17.12 8.86 -8.05
C ALA A 26 16.88 7.36 -7.83
N LEU A 27 17.94 6.58 -7.63
CA LEU A 27 17.85 5.15 -7.35
C LEU A 27 17.12 4.86 -6.02
N HIS A 28 17.44 5.60 -4.96
CA HIS A 28 16.72 5.48 -3.69
C HIS A 28 15.23 5.84 -3.82
N LEU A 29 14.92 6.87 -4.61
CA LEU A 29 13.53 7.30 -4.85
C LEU A 29 12.73 6.28 -5.68
N ASP A 30 13.37 5.57 -6.62
CA ASP A 30 12.75 4.44 -7.33
C ASP A 30 12.37 3.30 -6.35
N GLY A 31 13.22 3.03 -5.37
CA GLY A 31 12.91 2.10 -4.26
C GLY A 31 11.76 2.59 -3.38
N ALA A 32 11.76 3.86 -3.00
CA ALA A 32 10.70 4.47 -2.20
C ALA A 32 9.34 4.45 -2.90
N LEU A 33 9.31 4.75 -4.21
CA LEU A 33 8.09 4.66 -5.04
C LEU A 33 7.50 3.25 -5.05
N THR A 34 8.36 2.23 -5.12
CA THR A 34 7.94 0.82 -5.07
C THR A 34 7.27 0.49 -3.73
N VAL A 35 7.92 0.82 -2.61
CA VAL A 35 7.38 0.58 -1.26
C VAL A 35 6.08 1.35 -1.04
N ALA A 36 6.03 2.64 -1.40
CA ALA A 36 4.83 3.45 -1.30
C ALA A 36 3.67 2.85 -2.12
N GLY A 37 3.95 2.35 -3.33
CA GLY A 37 2.98 1.64 -4.16
C GLY A 37 2.37 0.43 -3.47
N HIS A 38 3.20 -0.41 -2.85
CA HIS A 38 2.77 -1.58 -2.09
C HIS A 38 1.92 -1.20 -0.86
N GLU A 39 2.36 -0.23 -0.06
CA GLU A 39 1.65 0.16 1.18
C GLU A 39 0.29 0.82 0.89
N ILE A 40 0.21 1.64 -0.15
CA ILE A 40 -1.04 2.25 -0.59
C ILE A 40 -2.01 1.18 -1.09
N ALA A 41 -1.53 0.21 -1.88
CA ALA A 41 -2.36 -0.91 -2.34
C ALA A 41 -2.84 -1.78 -1.15
N ARG A 42 -1.95 -2.06 -0.19
CA ARG A 42 -2.26 -2.81 1.03
C ARG A 42 -3.33 -2.11 1.88
N THR A 43 -3.20 -0.80 2.07
CA THR A 43 -4.16 0.01 2.84
C THR A 43 -5.55 -0.01 2.18
N ARG A 44 -5.61 0.08 0.84
CA ARG A 44 -6.88 -0.04 0.09
C ARG A 44 -7.49 -1.45 0.20
N GLY A 45 -6.67 -2.49 0.16
CA GLY A 45 -7.11 -3.89 0.30
C GLY A 45 -7.61 -4.22 1.72
N ALA A 46 -7.00 -3.65 2.75
CA ALA A 46 -7.41 -3.82 4.15
C ALA A 46 -8.80 -3.22 4.43
N SER A 47 -9.20 -2.15 3.74
CA SER A 47 -10.54 -1.57 3.84
C SER A 47 -11.64 -2.41 3.18
N GLY A 48 -11.30 -3.44 2.40
CA GLY A 48 -12.27 -4.33 1.72
C GLY A 48 -12.55 -5.67 2.43
N ALA A 49 -11.78 -6.02 3.46
CA ALA A 49 -11.86 -7.34 4.12
C ALA A 49 -12.73 -7.35 5.40
N GLY A 50 -13.73 -6.46 5.48
CA GLY A 50 -14.59 -6.27 6.65
C GLY A 50 -16.04 -6.77 6.52
N GLY A 51 -16.40 -7.49 5.45
CA GLY A 51 -17.78 -7.94 5.22
C GLY A 51 -17.84 -9.42 4.85
N THR A 52 -18.63 -10.17 5.62
CA THR A 52 -19.08 -11.56 5.39
C THR A 52 -18.08 -12.70 5.64
N ALA A 53 -17.70 -12.87 6.92
CA ALA A 53 -17.53 -14.21 7.48
C ALA A 53 -18.10 -14.23 8.91
N ARG A 54 -19.40 -13.91 9.04
CA ARG A 54 -20.18 -14.16 10.25
C ARG A 54 -21.27 -15.16 9.90
N ALA A 55 -21.29 -16.25 10.66
CA ALA A 55 -22.27 -17.34 10.68
C ALA A 55 -22.03 -18.53 9.73
N PHE A 56 -21.02 -19.35 10.04
CA PHE A 56 -21.29 -20.78 10.25
C PHE A 56 -21.17 -21.00 11.76
N ALA A 57 -22.26 -20.74 12.49
CA ALA A 57 -23.16 -21.79 12.95
C ALA A 57 -22.45 -22.67 13.98
N GLY A 58 -22.48 -22.20 15.23
CA GLY A 58 -22.34 -23.11 16.36
C GLY A 58 -23.52 -24.07 16.34
N GLN A 59 -23.22 -25.36 16.23
CA GLN A 59 -24.14 -26.41 16.63
C GLN A 59 -23.33 -27.51 17.32
N GLY A 60 -22.95 -27.22 18.57
CA GLY A 60 -22.87 -28.25 19.58
C GLY A 60 -24.25 -28.34 20.22
N VAL A 61 -24.95 -29.44 19.98
CA VAL A 61 -25.91 -29.99 20.94
C VAL A 61 -25.74 -31.50 20.94
N ASP A 62 -25.67 -31.97 22.18
CA ASP A 62 -25.29 -33.27 22.72
C ASP A 62 -26.26 -34.41 22.33
N GLU A 63 -25.72 -35.62 22.46
CA GLU A 63 -26.30 -36.96 22.25
C GLU A 63 -27.57 -37.22 23.11
N PRO A 64 -28.38 -38.23 22.75
CA PRO A 64 -28.34 -39.47 23.57
C PRO A 64 -28.31 -40.77 22.77
#